data_AF-A0A212CUP1-F1
#
_entry.id   AF-A0A212CUP1-F1
#
_cell.length_a   1.000
_cell.length_b   1.000
_cell.length_c   1.000
_cell.angle_alpha   90.00
_cell.angle_beta   90.00
_cell.angle_gamma   90.00
#
_symmetry.space_group_name_H-M   'P 1'
#
loop_
_entity.id
_entity.type
_entity.pdbx_description
1 polymer ?
#
loop_
_entity_poly.entity_id
_entity_poly.type
_entity_poly.pdbx_seq_one_letter_code
_entity_poly.pdbx_strand_id
1 'polypeptide(L)' 'VSCNIFRTLPPSDSNEFDPEEDEPTLEASWPHLQLVYEFFIRFLESQEFQPSVAKKYIDQKFVLQ' A
#
# COMPACT_ATOMS: atom_id res chain seq x y z
N VAL A 1 -2.32 -0.46 9.52
CA VAL A 1 -1.85 -0.08 8.16
C VAL A 1 -0.62 -0.90 7.79
N SER A 2 0.52 -0.71 8.47
CA SER A 2 1.79 -1.40 8.16
C SER A 2 1.66 -2.92 8.02
N CYS A 3 1.06 -3.62 9.01
CA CYS A 3 0.92 -5.09 8.95
C CYS A 3 0.03 -5.61 7.81
N ASN A 4 -0.78 -4.75 7.20
CA ASN A 4 -1.67 -5.14 6.10
C ASN A 4 -1.05 -4.84 4.72
N ILE A 5 -0.27 -3.76 4.62
CA ILE A 5 0.24 -3.24 3.34
C ILE A 5 1.69 -3.66 3.10
N PHE A 6 2.56 -3.62 4.11
CA PHE A 6 3.98 -3.90 3.94
C PHE A 6 4.21 -5.41 3.86
N ARG A 7 4.36 -5.89 2.63
CA ARG A 7 4.66 -7.27 2.30
C ARG A 7 5.49 -7.33 1.04
N THR A 8 6.32 -8.35 0.95
CA THR A 8 7.00 -8.69 -0.30
C THR A 8 5.96 -9.07 -1.34
N LEU A 9 6.07 -8.49 -2.54
CA LEU A 9 5.23 -8.88 -3.66
C LEU A 9 5.54 -10.33 -4.05
N PRO A 10 4.53 -11.11 -4.48
CA PRO A 10 4.78 -12.43 -5.03
C PRO A 10 5.73 -12.32 -6.24
N PRO A 11 6.51 -13.37 -6.53
CA PRO A 11 7.35 -13.40 -7.73
C PRO A 11 6.48 -13.22 -8.98
N SER A 12 7.05 -12.57 -10.00
CA SER A 12 6.42 -12.49 -11.32
C SER A 12 6.37 -13.88 -11.96
N ASP A 13 5.27 -14.19 -12.64
CA ASP A 13 5.12 -15.45 -13.39
C ASP A 13 5.97 -15.46 -14.67
N SER A 14 6.37 -14.28 -15.18
CA SER A 14 7.20 -14.11 -16.38
C SER A 14 8.51 -13.36 -16.09
N ASN A 15 9.59 -13.76 -16.78
CA ASN A 15 10.89 -13.07 -16.79
C ASN A 15 10.96 -11.93 -17.83
N GLU A 16 10.00 -11.89 -18.75
CA GLU A 16 9.84 -10.85 -19.75
C GLU A 16 8.43 -10.28 -19.56
N PHE A 17 8.36 -9.02 -19.14
CA PHE A 17 7.10 -8.29 -18.99
C PHE A 17 6.73 -7.68 -20.33
N ASP A 18 5.62 -8.10 -20.92
CA ASP A 18 5.03 -7.48 -22.09
C ASP A 18 3.73 -6.76 -21.70
N PRO A 19 3.73 -5.41 -21.61
CA PRO A 19 2.55 -4.66 -21.20
C PRO A 19 1.36 -4.75 -22.18
N GLU A 20 1.56 -5.23 -23.41
CA GLU A 20 0.48 -5.39 -24.40
C GLU A 20 -0.17 -6.77 -24.32
N GLU A 21 0.59 -7.82 -23.99
CA GLU A 21 0.13 -9.22 -23.98
C GLU A 21 -0.17 -9.76 -22.56
N ASP A 22 0.52 -9.27 -21.52
CA ASP A 22 0.36 -9.79 -20.16
C ASP A 22 -0.97 -9.33 -19.53
N GLU A 23 -1.80 -10.29 -19.12
CA GLU A 23 -3.00 -9.99 -18.34
C GLU A 23 -2.61 -9.43 -16.95
N PRO A 24 -3.32 -8.39 -16.46
CA PRO A 24 -3.00 -7.81 -15.15
C PRO A 24 -3.28 -8.83 -14.04
N THR A 25 -2.26 -9.13 -13.24
CA THR A 25 -2.43 -9.95 -12.04
C THR A 25 -3.29 -9.22 -11.01
N LEU A 26 -4.41 -9.82 -10.60
CA LEU A 26 -5.29 -9.29 -9.58
C LEU A 26 -4.90 -9.78 -8.18
N GLU A 27 -4.87 -8.88 -7.20
CA GLU A 27 -4.63 -9.22 -5.80
C GLU A 27 -5.90 -9.79 -5.16
N ALA A 28 -5.88 -11.06 -4.75
CA ALA A 28 -7.03 -11.73 -4.13
C ALA A 28 -7.50 -11.02 -2.84
N SER A 29 -6.58 -10.39 -2.11
CA SER A 29 -6.89 -9.64 -0.89
C SER A 29 -7.40 -8.22 -1.16
N TRP A 30 -7.58 -7.82 -2.43
CA TRP A 30 -7.95 -6.46 -2.81
C TRP A 30 -9.19 -5.91 -2.09
N PRO A 31 -10.30 -6.68 -1.90
CA PRO A 31 -11.45 -6.18 -1.16
C PRO A 31 -11.12 -5.75 0.28
N HIS A 32 -10.12 -6.37 0.92
CA HIS A 32 -9.64 -5.98 2.25
C HIS A 32 -8.65 -4.83 2.17
N LEU A 33 -7.70 -4.88 1.22
CA LEU A 33 -6.66 -3.87 1.07
C LEU A 33 -7.22 -2.51 0.67
N GLN A 34 -8.22 -2.50 -0.21
CA GLN A 34 -8.95 -1.30 -0.60
C GLN A 34 -9.43 -0.52 0.64
N LEU A 35 -10.04 -1.22 1.61
CA LEU A 35 -10.50 -0.59 2.85
C LEU A 35 -9.36 -0.02 3.68
N VAL A 36 -8.21 -0.70 3.74
CA VAL A 36 -7.03 -0.22 4.48
C VAL A 36 -6.45 1.04 3.81
N TYR A 37 -6.36 1.06 2.49
CA TYR A 37 -5.89 2.23 1.73
C TYR A 37 -6.86 3.40 1.89
N GLU A 38 -8.16 3.20 1.66
CA GLU A 38 -9.17 4.24 1.83
C GLU A 38 -9.19 4.80 3.25
N PHE A 39 -9.09 3.93 4.26
CA PHE A 39 -8.98 4.36 5.66
C PHE A 39 -7.76 5.25 5.87
N PHE A 40 -6.59 4.83 5.38
CA PHE A 40 -5.35 5.58 5.61
C PHE A 40 -5.35 6.92 4.88
N ILE A 41 -5.89 6.98 3.66
CA ILE A 41 -6.09 8.23 2.91
C ILE A 41 -7.00 9.17 3.69
N ARG A 42 -8.20 8.71 4.10
CA ARG A 42 -9.13 9.54 4.86
C ARG A 42 -8.56 10.00 6.21
N PHE A 43 -7.73 9.18 6.85
CA PHE A 43 -7.02 9.56 8.08
C PHE A 43 -6.03 10.70 7.84
N LEU A 44 -5.25 10.65 6.75
CA LEU A 44 -4.29 11.70 6.39
C LEU A 44 -4.97 12.99 5.91
N GLU A 45 -6.12 12.88 5.26
CA GLU A 45 -6.92 14.01 4.77
C GLU A 45 -7.81 14.65 5.85
N SER A 46 -7.88 14.05 7.05
CA SER A 46 -8.67 14.58 8.15
C SER A 46 -8.16 15.96 8.58
N GLN A 47 -9.08 16.90 8.78
CA GLN A 47 -8.74 18.24 9.31
C GLN A 47 -8.18 18.19 10.73
N GLU A 48 -8.47 17.11 11.46
CA GLU A 48 -7.97 16.88 12.82
C GLU A 48 -6.62 16.14 12.83
N PHE A 49 -6.05 15.83 11.66
CA PHE A 49 -4.78 15.13 11.56
C PHE A 49 -3.65 16.02 12.11
N GLN A 50 -2.81 15.47 12.98
CA GLN A 50 -1.69 16.16 13.60
C GLN A 50 -0.35 15.61 13.07
N PRO A 51 0.29 16.25 12.08
CA PRO A 51 1.54 15.77 11.49
C PRO A 51 2.68 15.62 12.51
N SER A 52 2.72 16.49 13.53
CA SER A 52 3.73 16.47 14.59
C SER A 52 3.71 15.19 15.42
N VAL A 53 2.51 14.64 15.66
CA VAL A 53 2.32 13.37 16.36
C VAL A 53 2.61 12.20 15.41
N ALA A 54 2.08 12.27 14.19
CA ALA A 54 2.22 11.21 13.19
C ALA A 54 3.66 10.96 12.75
N LYS A 55 4.51 12.00 12.68
CA LYS A 55 5.93 11.90 12.30
C LYS A 55 6.74 10.91 13.17
N LYS A 56 6.30 10.62 14.39
CA LYS A 56 6.93 9.62 15.27
C LYS A 56 6.70 8.18 14.80
N TYR A 57 5.69 7.96 13.94
CA TYR A 57 5.27 6.63 13.46
C TYR A 57 5.39 6.48 11.94
N ILE A 58 5.23 7.59 11.20
CA ILE A 58 5.48 7.68 9.76
C ILE A 58 6.88 8.25 9.58
N ASP A 59 7.88 7.41 9.81
CA ASP A 59 9.30 7.74 9.71
C ASP A 59 9.89 7.29 8.36
N GLN A 60 11.20 7.47 8.17
CA GLN A 60 11.86 7.03 6.93
C GLN A 60 11.72 5.52 6.68
N LYS A 61 11.69 4.71 7.73
CA LYS A 61 11.51 3.27 7.58
C LYS A 61 10.12 2.97 7.05
N PHE A 62 9.08 3.63 7.55
CA PHE A 62 7.72 3.51 7.02
C PHE A 62 7.65 3.88 5.53
N VAL A 63 8.37 4.92 5.10
CA VAL A 63 8.37 5.38 3.69
C VAL A 63 9.13 4.43 2.75
N LEU A 64 10.12 3.69 3.25
CA LEU A 64 10.92 2.75 2.46
C LEU A 64 10.31 1.34 2.31
N GLN A 65 9.26 1.03 3.08
CA GLN A 65 8.52 -0.23 2.97
C GLN A 65 7.47 -0.14 1.87
#